data_AF-A0A5C1IUW0-F1
#
_entry.id   AF-A0A5C1IUW0-F1
#
_cell.length_a   1.000
_cell.length_b   1.000
_cell.length_c   1.000
_cell.angle_alpha   90.00
_cell.angle_beta   90.00
_cell.angle_gamma   90.00
#
_symmetry.space_group_name_H-M   'P 1'
#
loop_
_entity.id
_entity.type
_entity.pdbx_description
1 polymer ?
#
loop_
_entity_poly.entity_id
_entity_poly.type
_entity_poly.pdbx_seq_one_letter_code
_entity_poly.pdbx_strand_id
1 'polypeptide(L)'
;GMQFDRGYLSPYFVTNAEKMLVEFENPYIFLTEKKINIVRSILPVLEGVAKSGRPLLIIAEDVEGEALSTLVLNKLHGGLQVAAVKAPGFGDRRKDMLGDIVVIVGARYVVNDELAVKMEDITLADLGTAKNVRITKDTTTIIGSVDSASASIENRTNQIKAQIEVSTSDYDKEKLRERLAKLSGGVAVL
;
A
#
# COMPACT_ATOMS: atom_id res chain seq x y z
N GLY A 1 -0.16 -13.57 2.92
CA GLY A 1 -0.14 -12.13 2.60
C GLY A 1 -1.54 -11.56 2.49
N MET A 2 -1.68 -10.24 2.56
CA MET A 2 -2.92 -9.52 2.31
C MET A 2 -3.12 -9.29 0.81
N GLN A 3 -4.31 -9.58 0.28
CA GLN A 3 -4.67 -9.32 -1.12
C GLN A 3 -5.84 -8.34 -1.23
N PHE A 4 -5.78 -7.47 -2.24
CA PHE A 4 -6.89 -6.58 -2.62
C PHE A 4 -7.00 -6.37 -4.14
N ASP A 5 -8.20 -6.06 -4.59
CA ASP A 5 -8.59 -6.06 -6.01
C ASP A 5 -8.28 -4.72 -6.70
N ARG A 6 -7.00 -4.33 -6.66
CA ARG A 6 -6.43 -3.21 -7.39
C ARG A 6 -5.11 -3.67 -8.01
N GLY A 7 -5.03 -3.67 -9.33
CA GLY A 7 -3.79 -3.98 -10.05
C GLY A 7 -2.96 -2.75 -10.37
N TYR A 8 -1.93 -2.95 -11.18
CA TYR A 8 -1.02 -1.88 -11.61
C TYR A 8 -1.76 -0.79 -12.38
N LEU A 9 -1.43 0.47 -12.12
CA LEU A 9 -1.97 1.62 -12.86
C LEU A 9 -1.43 1.73 -14.28
N SER A 10 -0.31 1.08 -14.56
CA SER A 10 0.31 1.06 -15.89
C SER A 10 0.98 -0.29 -16.15
N PRO A 11 0.75 -0.93 -17.32
CA PRO A 11 1.44 -2.17 -17.69
C PRO A 11 2.95 -1.96 -17.83
N TYR A 12 3.41 -0.72 -18.00
CA TYR A 12 4.83 -0.42 -18.02
C TYR A 12 5.52 -0.68 -16.69
N PHE A 13 4.80 -0.87 -15.58
CA PHE A 13 5.40 -1.29 -14.30
C PHE A 13 5.77 -2.77 -14.23
N VAL A 14 5.26 -3.61 -15.14
CA VAL A 14 5.54 -5.06 -15.18
C VAL A 14 7.05 -5.32 -15.13
N THR A 15 7.47 -6.18 -14.20
CA THR A 15 8.87 -6.63 -14.04
C THR A 15 9.07 -8.05 -14.58
N ASN A 16 8.00 -8.85 -14.65
CA ASN A 16 7.99 -10.16 -15.28
C ASN A 16 7.05 -10.15 -16.49
N ALA A 17 7.62 -9.99 -17.68
CA ALA A 17 6.86 -9.90 -18.93
C ALA A 17 6.16 -11.21 -19.31
N GLU A 18 6.73 -12.37 -18.95
CA GLU A 18 6.12 -13.68 -19.24
C GLU A 18 4.83 -13.89 -18.45
N LYS A 19 4.87 -13.55 -17.16
CA LYS A 19 3.73 -13.71 -16.24
C LYS A 19 2.82 -12.48 -16.20
N MET A 20 3.18 -11.40 -16.88
CA MET A 20 2.46 -10.12 -16.88
C MET A 20 2.17 -9.60 -15.47
N LEU A 21 3.21 -9.54 -14.64
CA LEU A 21 3.10 -9.10 -13.25
C LEU A 21 4.28 -8.23 -12.81
N VAL A 22 4.03 -7.47 -11.75
CA VAL A 22 5.08 -6.82 -10.95
C VAL A 22 5.41 -7.75 -9.79
N GLU A 23 6.70 -8.02 -9.62
CA GLU A 23 7.28 -8.76 -8.49
C GLU A 23 8.36 -7.87 -7.87
N PHE A 24 8.19 -7.55 -6.59
CA PHE A 24 9.17 -6.81 -5.79
C PHE A 24 9.56 -7.60 -4.54
N GLU A 25 10.86 -7.63 -4.27
CA GLU A 25 11.42 -8.17 -3.03
C GLU A 25 11.87 -7.03 -2.12
N ASN A 26 11.58 -7.15 -0.82
CA ASN A 26 11.88 -6.15 0.19
C ASN A 26 11.53 -4.70 -0.21
N PRO A 27 10.34 -4.40 -0.79
CA PRO A 27 10.02 -3.05 -1.25
C PRO A 27 9.78 -2.10 -0.08
N TYR A 28 9.98 -0.80 -0.35
CA TYR A 28 9.32 0.26 0.38
C TYR A 28 7.87 0.40 -0.09
N ILE A 29 6.98 0.79 0.83
CA ILE A 29 5.56 0.98 0.56
C ILE A 29 5.15 2.38 1.02
N PHE A 30 4.83 3.24 0.07
CA PHE A 30 4.27 4.56 0.31
C PHE A 30 2.74 4.49 0.25
N LEU A 31 2.07 4.96 1.31
CA LEU A 31 0.62 4.93 1.42
C LEU A 31 0.07 6.34 1.64
N THR A 32 -1.00 6.69 0.92
CA THR A 32 -1.70 7.95 1.10
C THR A 32 -3.18 7.84 0.73
N GLU A 33 -4.04 8.58 1.42
CA GLU A 33 -5.44 8.76 1.05
C GLU A 33 -5.64 9.76 -0.10
N LYS A 34 -4.58 10.49 -0.47
CA LYS A 34 -4.63 11.58 -1.45
C LYS A 34 -4.31 11.07 -2.86
N LYS A 35 -4.78 11.82 -3.84
CA LYS A 35 -4.32 11.70 -5.23
C LYS A 35 -2.91 12.25 -5.38
N ILE A 36 -2.15 11.64 -6.30
CA ILE A 36 -0.82 12.10 -6.71
C ILE A 36 -0.90 12.46 -8.19
N ASN A 37 -0.95 13.75 -8.48
CA ASN A 37 -1.00 14.30 -9.85
C ASN A 37 0.35 14.88 -10.31
N ILE A 38 1.20 15.29 -9.36
CA ILE A 38 2.51 15.92 -9.60
C ILE A 38 3.60 15.18 -8.79
N VAL A 39 4.71 14.82 -9.45
CA VAL A 39 5.82 14.10 -8.81
C VAL A 39 6.48 14.88 -7.68
N ARG A 40 6.54 16.22 -7.77
CA ARG A 40 7.14 17.08 -6.74
C ARG A 40 6.63 16.76 -5.33
N SER A 41 5.35 16.42 -5.19
CA SER A 41 4.72 16.10 -3.90
C SER A 41 5.32 14.88 -3.19
N ILE A 42 6.00 13.99 -3.91
CA ILE A 42 6.62 12.77 -3.40
C ILE A 42 8.12 12.68 -3.74
N LEU A 43 8.72 13.78 -4.22
CA LEU A 43 10.11 13.79 -4.65
C LEU A 43 11.10 13.32 -3.55
N PRO A 44 10.95 13.72 -2.27
CA PRO A 44 11.82 13.25 -1.19
C PRO A 44 11.80 11.71 -1.02
N VAL A 45 10.62 11.12 -1.17
CA VAL A 45 10.45 9.65 -1.15
C VAL A 45 11.18 9.02 -2.33
N LEU A 46 10.99 9.54 -3.55
CA LEU A 46 11.63 8.99 -4.75
C LEU A 46 13.15 9.07 -4.68
N GLU A 47 13.71 10.20 -4.22
CA GLU A 47 15.15 10.36 -4.04
C GLU A 47 15.72 9.40 -2.99
N GLY A 48 15.02 9.23 -1.87
CA GLY A 48 15.41 8.28 -0.83
C GLY A 48 15.42 6.83 -1.36
N VAL A 49 14.36 6.44 -2.08
CA VAL A 49 14.25 5.10 -2.64
C VAL A 49 15.32 4.87 -3.70
N ALA A 50 15.55 5.82 -4.60
CA ALA A 50 16.58 5.73 -5.63
C ALA A 50 17.98 5.49 -5.01
N LYS A 51 18.32 6.20 -3.92
CA LYS A 51 19.58 6.01 -3.19
C LYS A 51 19.68 4.65 -2.52
N SER A 52 18.55 4.10 -2.06
CA SER A 52 18.53 2.79 -1.40
C SER A 52 18.65 1.61 -2.36
N GLY A 53 18.32 1.80 -3.64
CA GLY A 53 18.23 0.72 -4.64
C GLY A 53 17.07 -0.27 -4.45
N ARG A 54 16.22 -0.08 -3.43
CA ARG A 54 15.07 -0.95 -3.16
C ARG A 54 13.87 -0.55 -4.04
N PRO A 55 12.99 -1.50 -4.40
CA PRO A 55 11.76 -1.16 -5.12
C PRO A 55 10.80 -0.34 -4.28
N LEU A 56 9.91 0.42 -4.93
CA LEU A 56 8.84 1.19 -4.31
C LEU A 56 7.46 0.78 -4.84
N LEU A 57 6.56 0.44 -3.93
CA LEU A 57 5.13 0.38 -4.18
C LEU A 57 4.47 1.67 -3.67
N ILE A 58 3.70 2.34 -4.54
CA ILE A 58 2.83 3.45 -4.18
C ILE A 58 1.37 2.97 -4.11
N ILE A 59 0.71 3.18 -2.99
CA ILE A 59 -0.72 2.94 -2.77
C ILE A 59 -1.38 4.28 -2.45
N ALA A 60 -2.11 4.84 -3.40
CA ALA A 60 -2.72 6.17 -3.28
C ALA A 60 -4.21 6.12 -3.67
N GLU A 61 -5.00 7.16 -3.40
CA GLU A 61 -6.35 7.23 -3.98
C GLU A 61 -6.29 7.06 -5.51
N ASP A 62 -5.37 7.80 -6.14
CA ASP A 62 -5.02 7.66 -7.53
C ASP A 62 -3.61 8.20 -7.80
N VAL A 63 -2.97 7.71 -8.86
CA VAL A 63 -1.73 8.30 -9.40
C VAL A 63 -1.99 8.57 -10.87
N GLU A 64 -2.06 9.85 -11.23
CA GLU A 64 -2.54 10.28 -12.54
C GLU A 64 -1.69 11.41 -13.15
N GLY A 65 -1.94 11.71 -14.43
CA GLY A 65 -1.33 12.83 -15.13
C GLY A 65 0.20 12.78 -15.21
N GLU A 66 0.82 13.90 -14.85
CA GLU A 66 2.27 14.09 -14.89
C GLU A 66 2.99 13.12 -13.96
N ALA A 67 2.42 12.86 -12.77
CA ALA A 67 3.00 11.94 -11.80
C ALA A 67 3.16 10.52 -12.37
N LEU A 68 2.07 9.96 -12.93
CA LEU A 68 2.10 8.62 -13.50
C LEU A 68 3.08 8.53 -14.67
N SER A 69 3.05 9.52 -15.56
CA SER A 69 3.93 9.57 -16.73
C SER A 69 5.41 9.59 -16.34
N THR A 70 5.76 10.41 -15.36
CA THR A 70 7.13 10.53 -14.87
C THR A 70 7.61 9.25 -14.18
N LEU A 71 6.76 8.60 -13.37
CA LEU A 71 7.09 7.31 -12.75
C LEU A 71 7.33 6.22 -13.78
N VAL A 72 6.48 6.16 -14.82
CA VAL A 72 6.62 5.21 -15.93
C VAL A 72 7.94 5.44 -16.68
N LEU A 73 8.25 6.68 -17.05
CA LEU A 73 9.49 7.00 -17.76
C LEU A 73 10.74 6.68 -16.92
N ASN A 74 10.72 6.99 -15.63
CA ASN A 74 11.84 6.66 -14.73
C ASN A 74 12.07 5.15 -14.62
N LYS A 75 11.00 4.34 -14.56
CA LYS A 75 11.10 2.88 -14.58
C LYS A 75 11.70 2.39 -15.89
N LEU A 76 11.24 2.91 -17.04
CA LEU A 76 11.72 2.49 -18.37
C LEU A 76 13.19 2.86 -18.59
N HIS A 77 13.67 3.97 -18.04
CA HIS A 77 15.08 4.36 -18.09
C HIS A 77 15.95 3.66 -17.05
N GLY A 78 15.40 2.72 -16.27
CA GLY A 78 16.14 1.93 -15.28
C GLY A 78 16.54 2.70 -14.03
N GLY A 79 16.02 3.92 -13.83
CA GLY A 79 16.40 4.77 -12.70
C GLY A 79 15.70 4.41 -11.39
N LEU A 80 14.48 3.86 -11.44
CA LEU A 80 13.70 3.52 -10.26
C LEU A 80 12.82 2.28 -10.51
N GLN A 81 12.95 1.26 -9.66
CA GLN A 81 12.00 0.15 -9.63
C GLN A 81 10.75 0.60 -8.87
N VAL A 82 9.70 0.98 -9.59
CA VAL A 82 8.47 1.52 -9.00
C VAL A 82 7.22 0.92 -9.63
N ALA A 83 6.18 0.74 -8.83
CA ALA A 83 4.82 0.49 -9.29
C ALA A 83 3.82 1.28 -8.45
N ALA A 84 2.69 1.63 -9.06
CA ALA A 84 1.60 2.33 -8.38
C ALA A 84 0.28 1.58 -8.57
N VAL A 85 -0.52 1.53 -7.51
CA VAL A 85 -1.86 0.93 -7.46
C VAL A 85 -2.81 1.87 -6.72
N LYS A 86 -4.10 1.78 -7.02
CA LYS A 86 -5.10 2.50 -6.23
C LYS A 86 -5.27 1.84 -4.86
N ALA A 87 -5.59 2.65 -3.87
CA ALA A 87 -6.03 2.19 -2.57
C ALA A 87 -7.34 1.38 -2.71
N PRO A 88 -7.51 0.29 -1.95
CA PRO A 88 -8.74 -0.47 -1.98
C PRO A 88 -9.88 0.28 -1.29
N GLY A 89 -11.12 0.03 -1.73
CA GLY A 89 -12.30 0.68 -1.16
C GLY A 89 -12.52 2.13 -1.61
N PHE A 90 -13.48 2.79 -0.96
CA PHE A 90 -13.92 4.17 -1.20
C PHE A 90 -14.37 4.81 0.11
N GLY A 91 -14.35 6.15 0.20
CA GLY A 91 -14.77 6.89 1.39
C GLY A 91 -14.07 6.40 2.66
N ASP A 92 -14.81 6.33 3.78
CA ASP A 92 -14.30 5.87 5.07
C ASP A 92 -13.74 4.45 5.03
N ARG A 93 -14.31 3.58 4.18
CA ARG A 93 -13.81 2.21 4.01
C ARG A 93 -12.41 2.18 3.40
N ARG A 94 -12.06 3.14 2.54
CA ARG A 94 -10.69 3.26 2.02
C ARG A 94 -9.72 3.59 3.16
N LYS A 95 -10.09 4.54 4.01
CA LYS A 95 -9.29 4.95 5.17
C LYS A 95 -9.02 3.78 6.08
N ASP A 96 -10.08 3.05 6.38
CA ASP A 96 -10.05 1.84 7.18
C ASP A 96 -9.13 0.75 6.62
N MET A 97 -9.27 0.46 5.32
CA MET A 97 -8.44 -0.55 4.67
C MET A 97 -6.99 -0.09 4.50
N LEU A 98 -6.73 1.20 4.28
CA LEU A 98 -5.36 1.73 4.29
C LEU A 98 -4.73 1.60 5.68
N GLY A 99 -5.48 1.86 6.74
CA GLY A 99 -5.02 1.60 8.11
C GLY A 99 -4.69 0.13 8.37
N ASP A 100 -5.46 -0.79 7.80
CA ASP A 100 -5.15 -2.21 7.86
C ASP A 100 -3.80 -2.53 7.17
N ILE A 101 -3.57 -1.96 5.97
CA ILE A 101 -2.31 -2.15 5.25
C ILE A 101 -1.15 -1.53 6.02
N VAL A 102 -1.29 -0.30 6.54
CA VAL A 102 -0.26 0.39 7.33
C VAL A 102 0.24 -0.48 8.48
N VAL A 103 -0.68 -1.12 9.20
CA VAL A 103 -0.36 -2.02 10.32
C VAL A 103 0.41 -3.25 9.84
N ILE A 104 0.04 -3.83 8.70
CA ILE A 104 0.74 -5.00 8.12
C ILE A 104 2.16 -4.65 7.67
N VAL A 105 2.36 -3.48 7.10
CA VAL A 105 3.66 -3.09 6.51
C VAL A 105 4.54 -2.30 7.47
N GLY A 106 4.04 -1.99 8.68
CA GLY A 106 4.75 -1.19 9.67
C GLY A 106 5.04 0.25 9.21
N ALA A 107 4.21 0.82 8.35
CA ALA A 107 4.37 2.21 7.93
C ALA A 107 3.99 3.16 9.07
N ARG A 108 4.54 4.37 9.06
CA ARG A 108 3.97 5.43 9.91
C ARG A 108 2.63 5.84 9.33
N TYR A 109 1.64 6.00 10.20
CA TYR A 109 0.30 6.39 9.80
C TYR A 109 0.27 7.88 9.39
N VAL A 110 0.64 8.17 8.14
CA VAL A 110 0.58 9.52 7.54
C VAL A 110 -0.71 9.70 6.71
N VAL A 111 -1.67 8.81 6.90
CA VAL A 111 -2.84 8.67 6.03
C VAL A 111 -4.01 9.54 6.49
N ASN A 112 -3.98 10.07 7.72
CA ASN A 112 -5.06 10.88 8.29
C ASN A 112 -4.77 12.39 8.17
N ASP A 113 -5.69 13.12 7.53
CA ASP A 113 -5.64 14.59 7.37
C ASP A 113 -5.57 15.34 8.72
N GLU A 114 -6.00 14.72 9.82
CA GLU A 114 -5.93 15.29 11.17
C GLU A 114 -4.50 15.64 11.62
N LEU A 115 -3.49 14.94 11.10
CA LEU A 115 -2.09 15.19 11.46
C LEU A 115 -1.45 16.31 10.63
N ALA A 116 -2.15 16.86 9.63
CA ALA A 116 -1.69 17.92 8.73
C ALA A 116 -0.31 17.68 8.08
N VAL A 117 0.15 16.42 8.01
CA VAL A 117 1.45 16.06 7.43
C VAL A 117 1.38 16.21 5.92
N LYS A 118 2.34 16.93 5.33
CA LYS A 118 2.45 17.05 3.88
C LYS A 118 3.20 15.84 3.33
N MET A 119 2.85 15.42 2.11
CA MET A 119 3.57 14.33 1.42
C MET A 119 5.06 14.67 1.21
N GLU A 120 5.37 15.96 1.13
CA GLU A 120 6.73 16.52 0.99
C GLU A 120 7.57 16.34 2.26
N ASP A 121 6.95 16.12 3.43
CA ASP A 121 7.65 15.93 4.70
C ASP A 121 7.93 14.45 4.99
N ILE A 122 7.46 13.54 4.12
CA ILE A 122 7.55 12.09 4.33
C ILE A 122 8.96 11.60 3.99
N THR A 123 9.54 10.84 4.92
CA THR A 123 10.87 10.26 4.80
C THR A 123 10.81 8.74 4.62
N LEU A 124 11.95 8.12 4.31
CA LEU A 124 12.04 6.64 4.22
C LEU A 124 11.64 5.94 5.52
N ALA A 125 11.84 6.58 6.68
CA ALA A 125 11.48 6.01 7.97
C ALA A 125 9.97 5.95 8.20
N ASP A 126 9.20 6.73 7.44
CA ASP A 126 7.74 6.74 7.51
C ASP A 126 7.11 5.69 6.58
N LEU A 127 7.88 5.14 5.64
CA LEU A 127 7.40 4.14 4.67
C LEU A 127 7.24 2.76 5.32
N GLY A 128 6.26 2.02 4.81
CA GLY A 128 6.13 0.61 5.14
C GLY A 128 7.15 -0.25 4.42
N THR A 129 7.27 -1.50 4.86
CA THR A 129 8.06 -2.53 4.19
C THR A 129 7.30 -3.85 4.12
N ALA A 130 7.70 -4.72 3.20
CA ALA A 130 7.13 -6.05 3.04
C ALA A 130 8.23 -7.05 2.67
N LYS A 131 8.04 -8.34 2.93
CA LYS A 131 8.93 -9.40 2.42
C LYS A 131 8.88 -9.45 0.90
N ASN A 132 7.67 -9.47 0.34
CA ASN A 132 7.46 -9.36 -1.10
C ASN A 132 6.10 -8.72 -1.44
N VAL A 133 6.02 -8.22 -2.66
CA VAL A 133 4.80 -7.68 -3.27
C VAL A 133 4.64 -8.30 -4.66
N ARG A 134 3.41 -8.72 -4.97
CA ARG A 134 3.02 -9.14 -6.32
C ARG A 134 1.82 -8.33 -6.80
N ILE A 135 1.88 -7.81 -8.01
CA ILE A 135 0.81 -7.00 -8.60
C ILE A 135 0.48 -7.56 -9.98
N THR A 136 -0.77 -7.93 -10.20
CA THR A 136 -1.30 -8.31 -11.50
C THR A 136 -2.07 -7.14 -12.11
N LYS A 137 -2.71 -7.37 -13.26
CA LYS A 137 -3.63 -6.39 -13.85
C LYS A 137 -4.80 -6.02 -12.91
N ASP A 138 -5.20 -6.95 -12.05
CA ASP A 138 -6.45 -6.83 -11.29
C ASP A 138 -6.24 -6.83 -9.77
N THR A 139 -5.12 -7.36 -9.27
CA THR A 139 -4.91 -7.58 -7.84
C THR A 139 -3.52 -7.17 -7.37
N THR A 140 -3.42 -6.81 -6.10
CA THR A 140 -2.17 -6.61 -5.37
C THR A 140 -2.14 -7.54 -4.18
N THR A 141 -1.03 -8.24 -4.00
CA THR A 141 -0.74 -9.09 -2.84
C THR A 141 0.50 -8.59 -2.13
N ILE A 142 0.41 -8.37 -0.82
CA ILE A 142 1.49 -7.93 0.05
C ILE A 142 1.76 -9.03 1.07
N ILE A 143 3.00 -9.52 1.13
CA ILE A 143 3.46 -10.41 2.20
C ILE A 143 4.27 -9.57 3.17
N GLY A 144 3.75 -9.32 4.37
CA GLY A 144 4.40 -8.51 5.40
C GLY A 144 5.78 -9.05 5.79
N SER A 145 6.62 -8.17 6.33
CA SER A 145 7.90 -8.55 6.93
C SER A 145 7.69 -9.12 8.34
N VAL A 146 8.60 -9.98 8.82
CA VAL A 146 8.48 -10.69 10.11
C VAL A 146 8.45 -9.70 11.30
N ASP A 147 8.97 -8.50 11.11
CA ASP A 147 8.99 -7.41 12.09
C ASP A 147 7.67 -6.59 12.12
N SER A 148 6.65 -7.00 11.37
CA SER A 148 5.33 -6.38 11.45
C SER A 148 4.75 -6.61 12.85
N ALA A 149 4.72 -5.53 13.63
CA ALA A 149 4.44 -5.53 15.06
C ALA A 149 3.18 -6.33 15.40
N SER A 150 3.38 -7.55 15.90
CA SER A 150 2.32 -8.50 16.25
C SER A 150 1.25 -7.86 17.14
N ALA A 151 1.66 -7.00 18.08
CA ALA A 151 0.78 -6.23 18.94
C ALA A 151 -0.09 -5.22 18.18
N SER A 152 0.45 -4.51 17.18
CA SER A 152 -0.33 -3.56 16.37
C SER A 152 -1.36 -4.28 15.51
N ILE A 153 -0.99 -5.44 14.96
CA ILE A 153 -1.91 -6.29 14.19
C ILE A 153 -3.01 -6.84 15.10
N GLU A 154 -2.64 -7.38 16.26
CA GLU A 154 -3.61 -7.89 17.25
C GLU A 154 -4.59 -6.81 17.70
N ASN A 155 -4.08 -5.61 18.01
CA ASN A 155 -4.91 -4.46 18.36
C ASN A 155 -5.89 -4.12 17.23
N ARG A 156 -5.43 -4.09 15.97
CA ARG A 156 -6.28 -3.80 14.82
C ARG A 156 -7.33 -4.91 14.60
N THR A 157 -6.95 -6.17 14.76
CA THR A 157 -7.85 -7.32 14.74
C THR A 157 -8.95 -7.19 15.80
N ASN A 158 -8.58 -6.83 17.03
CA ASN A 158 -9.54 -6.68 18.13
C ASN A 158 -10.49 -5.50 17.94
N GLN A 159 -10.00 -4.37 17.39
CA GLN A 159 -10.84 -3.23 16.99
C GLN A 159 -11.93 -3.66 16.00
N ILE A 160 -11.55 -4.39 14.94
CA ILE A 160 -12.50 -4.85 13.92
C ILE A 160 -13.50 -5.86 14.51
N LYS A 161 -13.06 -6.77 15.39
CA LYS A 161 -13.97 -7.70 16.09
C LYS A 161 -15.01 -6.95 16.92
N ALA A 162 -14.60 -5.93 17.69
CA ALA A 162 -15.53 -5.11 18.47
C ALA A 162 -16.54 -4.38 17.57
N GLN A 163 -16.09 -3.85 16.41
CA GLN A 163 -16.99 -3.23 15.41
C GLN A 163 -18.02 -4.23 14.85
N ILE A 164 -17.64 -5.50 14.66
CA ILE A 164 -18.57 -6.55 14.20
C ILE A 164 -19.66 -6.82 15.23
N GLU A 165 -19.32 -6.87 16.51
CA GLU A 165 -20.25 -7.15 17.61
C GLU A 165 -21.32 -6.09 17.76
N VAL A 166 -20.94 -4.81 17.64
CA VAL A 166 -21.87 -3.68 17.83
C VAL A 166 -22.64 -3.31 16.56
N SER A 167 -22.24 -3.82 15.39
CA SER A 167 -22.96 -3.55 14.15
C SER A 167 -24.31 -4.25 14.12
N THR A 168 -25.33 -3.56 13.61
CA THR A 168 -26.68 -4.11 13.40
C THR A 168 -26.95 -4.47 11.93
N SER A 169 -25.98 -4.23 11.03
CA SER A 169 -26.10 -4.42 9.59
C SER A 169 -25.31 -5.66 9.15
N ASP A 170 -25.99 -6.64 8.56
CA ASP A 170 -25.32 -7.85 8.06
C ASP A 170 -24.32 -7.53 6.94
N TYR A 171 -24.63 -6.53 6.10
CA TYR A 171 -23.71 -6.02 5.09
C TYR A 171 -22.42 -5.50 5.72
N ASP A 172 -22.52 -4.67 6.77
CA ASP A 172 -21.33 -4.11 7.43
C ASP A 172 -20.52 -5.20 8.13
N LYS A 173 -21.20 -6.17 8.78
CA LYS A 173 -20.55 -7.33 9.39
C LYS A 173 -19.77 -8.15 8.37
N GLU A 174 -20.36 -8.42 7.20
CA GLU A 174 -19.68 -9.12 6.11
C GLU A 174 -18.41 -8.37 5.68
N LYS A 175 -18.50 -7.05 5.50
CA LYS A 175 -17.37 -6.21 5.10
C LYS A 175 -16.28 -6.09 6.15
N LEU A 176 -16.63 -6.08 7.43
CA LEU A 176 -15.66 -6.14 8.52
C LEU A 176 -14.99 -7.52 8.62
N ARG A 177 -15.73 -8.61 8.38
CA ARG A 177 -15.15 -9.97 8.32
C ARG A 177 -14.17 -10.13 7.15
N GLU A 178 -14.46 -9.55 5.99
CA GLU A 178 -13.51 -9.51 4.85
C GLU A 178 -12.19 -8.82 5.23
N ARG A 179 -12.26 -7.68 5.94
CA ARG A 179 -11.07 -6.97 6.43
C ARG A 179 -10.28 -7.81 7.44
N LEU A 180 -10.99 -8.42 8.39
CA LEU A 180 -10.39 -9.29 9.41
C LEU A 180 -9.65 -10.49 8.79
N ALA A 181 -10.24 -11.10 7.76
CA ALA A 181 -9.63 -12.20 7.01
C ALA A 181 -8.36 -11.75 6.28
N LYS A 182 -8.40 -10.58 5.63
CA LYS A 182 -7.25 -9.98 4.94
C LYS A 182 -6.09 -9.65 5.89
N LEU A 183 -6.39 -9.12 7.08
CA LEU A 183 -5.39 -8.87 8.13
C LEU A 183 -4.75 -10.16 8.63
N SER A 184 -5.56 -11.17 8.94
CA SER A 184 -5.09 -12.46 9.43
C SER A 184 -4.21 -13.18 8.39
N GLY A 185 -4.57 -13.09 7.10
CA GLY A 185 -3.76 -13.60 6.01
C GLY A 185 -2.44 -12.86 5.80
N GLY A 186 -2.34 -11.59 6.19
CA GLY A 186 -1.14 -10.76 6.13
C GLY A 186 0.02 -11.26 7.01
N VAL A 187 -0.31 -11.91 8.13
CA VAL A 187 0.64 -12.42 9.15
C VAL A 187 1.20 -13.80 8.80
N ALA A 188 0.72 -14.44 7.73
CA ALA A 188 1.07 -15.83 7.42
C ALA A 188 2.59 -16.01 7.27
N VAL A 189 3.16 -16.68 8.28
CA VAL A 189 4.53 -17.17 8.38
C VAL A 189 4.71 -18.24 7.30
N LEU A 190 5.58 -17.95 6.32
CA LEU A 190 6.23 -18.94 5.45
C LEU A 190 7.73 -18.70 5.50
#